data_AF-A0A7R8ZFU0-F1
#
_entry.id   AF-A0A7R8ZFU0-F1
#
_cell.length_a   1.000
_cell.length_b   1.000
_cell.length_c   1.000
_cell.angle_alpha   90.00
_cell.angle_beta   90.00
_cell.angle_gamma   90.00
#
_symmetry.space_group_name_H-M   'P 1'
#
loop_
_entity.id
_entity.type
_entity.pdbx_description
1 polymer ?
#
loop_
_entity_poly.entity_id
_entity_poly.type
_entity_poly.pdbx_seq_one_letter_code
_entity_poly.pdbx_strand_id
1 'polypeptide(L)'
;MAAFNPKKGVLPNIMWIMDHVFKYTNFGIVSILHQDFFIVSGKAKREESLQELVKHLRESYIPLHRHWMVLFPEGGFLRKRRETSQKYGLKNNLPVLQHVSLPRVGALQTIMDEVGGHPEKLANNNVHGLCEYSYSKLRAELVAKARNQDRK
;
A
#
# COMPACT_ATOMS: atom_id res chain seq x y z
N MET A 1 1.70 14.53 3.27
CA MET A 1 0.36 14.94 3.72
C MET A 1 -0.13 16.23 3.07
N ALA A 2 0.63 17.34 3.11
CA ALA A 2 0.20 18.62 2.53
C ALA A 2 -0.22 18.54 1.04
N ALA A 3 0.41 17.64 0.26
CA ALA A 3 0.08 17.43 -1.16
C ALA A 3 -1.32 16.86 -1.43
N PHE A 4 -1.93 16.16 -0.46
CA PHE A 4 -3.25 15.53 -0.61
C PHE A 4 -4.38 16.37 0.00
N ASN A 5 -4.07 17.22 0.97
CA ASN A 5 -5.03 18.09 1.64
C ASN A 5 -5.86 19.00 0.70
N PRO A 6 -5.29 19.62 -0.36
CA PRO A 6 -6.08 20.47 -1.25
C PRO A 6 -6.96 19.67 -2.22
N LYS A 7 -6.79 18.34 -2.34
CA LYS A 7 -7.52 17.53 -3.30
C LYS A 7 -8.81 16.99 -2.69
N LYS A 8 -9.94 17.48 -3.20
CA LYS A 8 -11.27 17.03 -2.79
C LYS A 8 -11.43 15.51 -3.00
N GLY A 9 -11.93 14.81 -2.00
CA GLY A 9 -12.22 13.38 -2.07
C GLY A 9 -11.01 12.45 -1.99
N VAL A 10 -9.78 12.96 -1.79
CA VAL A 10 -8.60 12.09 -1.66
C VAL A 10 -8.39 11.65 -0.21
N LEU A 11 -8.52 12.57 0.75
CA LEU A 11 -8.28 12.31 2.17
C LEU A 11 -9.16 11.20 2.78
N PRO A 12 -10.48 11.12 2.56
CA PRO A 12 -11.27 10.04 3.15
C PRO A 12 -10.98 8.66 2.51
N ASN A 13 -10.37 8.67 1.32
CA ASN A 13 -10.18 7.48 0.49
C ASN A 13 -8.73 6.94 0.54
N ILE A 14 -7.87 7.50 1.42
CA ILE A 14 -6.45 7.16 1.50
C ILE A 14 -6.14 6.44 2.80
N MET A 15 -5.60 5.22 2.73
CA MET A 15 -5.07 4.55 3.93
C MET A 15 -3.59 4.82 4.07
N TRP A 16 -3.16 5.20 5.27
CA TRP A 16 -1.75 5.27 5.60
C TRP A 16 -1.28 3.98 6.26
N ILE A 17 -0.09 3.51 5.87
CA ILE A 17 0.64 2.44 6.55
C ILE A 17 1.95 3.04 7.06
N MET A 18 2.15 3.04 8.37
CA MET A 18 3.19 3.85 9.03
C MET A 18 3.84 3.14 10.20
N ASP A 19 4.99 3.62 10.66
CA ASP A 19 5.63 3.09 11.86
C ASP A 19 4.81 3.41 13.13
N HIS A 20 4.73 2.47 14.07
CA HIS A 20 4.05 2.60 15.34
C HIS A 20 4.44 3.85 16.15
N VAL A 21 5.65 4.38 15.99
CA VAL A 21 6.07 5.63 16.65
C VAL A 21 5.14 6.81 16.31
N PHE A 22 4.55 6.84 15.11
CA PHE A 22 3.64 7.92 14.71
C PHE A 22 2.34 7.96 15.51
N LYS A 23 1.96 6.86 16.17
CA LYS A 23 0.77 6.78 17.03
C LYS A 23 0.79 7.80 18.17
N TYR A 24 1.97 8.19 18.64
CA TYR A 24 2.17 9.11 19.75
C TYR A 24 2.25 10.58 19.34
N THR A 25 2.05 10.88 18.06
CA THR A 25 2.03 12.25 17.55
C THR A 25 0.59 12.74 17.42
N ASN A 26 0.40 14.05 17.27
CA ASN A 26 -0.93 14.63 16.98
C ASN A 26 -1.59 13.97 15.77
N PHE A 27 -0.77 13.57 14.79
CA PHE A 27 -1.23 12.86 13.62
C PHE A 27 -1.66 11.42 13.94
N GLY A 28 -1.06 10.78 14.95
CA GLY A 28 -1.44 9.44 15.39
C GLY A 28 -2.90 9.34 15.82
N ILE A 29 -3.42 10.34 16.54
CA ILE A 29 -4.83 10.39 16.95
C ILE A 29 -5.74 10.47 15.71
N VAL A 30 -5.39 11.36 14.77
CA VAL A 30 -6.14 11.50 13.50
C VAL A 30 -6.12 10.20 12.72
N SER A 31 -4.97 9.53 12.65
CA SER A 31 -4.81 8.25 11.96
C SER A 31 -5.57 7.09 12.60
N ILE A 32 -5.71 7.06 13.93
CA ILE A 32 -6.55 6.07 14.61
C ILE A 32 -8.03 6.28 14.22
N LEU A 33 -8.52 7.52 14.27
CA LEU A 33 -9.89 7.85 13.87
C LEU A 33 -10.12 7.57 12.38
N HIS A 34 -9.09 7.83 11.57
CA HIS A 34 -9.07 7.53 10.15
C HIS A 34 -8.88 6.02 9.86
N GLN A 35 -8.74 5.14 10.86
CA GLN A 35 -8.46 3.71 10.67
C GLN A 35 -7.25 3.43 9.74
N ASP A 36 -6.17 4.17 9.94
CA ASP A 36 -4.87 3.89 9.32
C ASP A 36 -4.18 2.72 10.04
N PHE A 37 -3.19 2.12 9.38
CA PHE A 37 -2.48 0.95 9.90
C PHE A 37 -1.08 1.32 10.40
N PHE A 38 -0.72 0.83 11.59
CA PHE A 38 0.58 1.05 12.20
C PHE A 38 1.39 -0.25 12.26
N ILE A 39 2.57 -0.26 11.67
CA ILE A 39 3.53 -1.37 11.65
C ILE A 39 4.53 -1.21 12.80
N VAL A 40 4.76 -2.29 13.54
CA VAL A 40 5.85 -2.38 14.49
C VAL A 40 7.12 -2.87 13.79
N SER A 41 8.16 -2.04 13.77
CA SER A 41 9.45 -2.42 13.20
C SER A 41 10.17 -3.46 14.08
N GLY A 42 10.50 -4.63 13.51
CA GLY A 42 11.32 -5.65 14.19
C GLY A 42 11.35 -6.98 13.45
N LYS A 43 12.43 -7.76 13.60
CA LYS A 43 12.52 -9.10 12.97
C LYS A 43 11.54 -10.09 13.58
N ALA A 44 11.38 -10.06 14.91
CA ALA A 44 10.54 -11.02 15.64
C ALA A 44 9.04 -10.84 15.35
N LYS A 45 8.59 -9.61 15.13
CA LYS A 45 7.18 -9.27 14.89
C LYS A 45 6.81 -9.13 13.42
N ARG A 46 7.75 -9.42 12.50
CA ARG A 46 7.53 -9.19 11.07
C ARG A 46 6.34 -9.99 10.54
N GLU A 47 6.25 -11.26 10.91
CA GLU A 47 5.19 -12.16 10.43
C GLU A 47 3.82 -11.77 11.01
N GLU A 48 3.80 -11.48 12.32
CA GLU A 48 2.63 -10.97 13.04
C GLU A 48 2.10 -9.68 12.39
N SER A 49 2.97 -8.71 12.12
CA SER A 49 2.58 -7.45 11.46
C SER A 49 2.04 -7.65 10.04
N LEU A 50 2.47 -8.68 9.31
CA LEU A 50 1.89 -9.01 8.00
C LEU A 50 0.50 -9.61 8.15
N GLN A 51 0.29 -10.50 9.13
CA GLN A 51 -1.04 -11.05 9.42
C GLN A 51 -2.03 -9.97 9.89
N GLU A 52 -1.58 -9.05 10.75
CA GLU A 52 -2.36 -7.89 11.16
C GLU A 52 -2.69 -6.97 9.98
N LEU A 53 -1.76 -6.79 9.03
CA LEU A 53 -2.00 -6.02 7.81
C LEU A 53 -3.10 -6.67 6.97
N VAL A 54 -3.05 -7.99 6.75
CA VAL A 54 -4.10 -8.73 6.03
C VAL A 54 -5.46 -8.52 6.69
N LYS A 55 -5.51 -8.69 8.02
CA LYS A 55 -6.73 -8.48 8.80
C LYS A 55 -7.29 -7.07 8.61
N HIS A 56 -6.43 -6.06 8.75
CA HIS A 56 -6.81 -4.64 8.59
C HIS A 56 -7.30 -4.32 7.17
N LEU A 57 -6.72 -4.94 6.14
CA LEU A 57 -7.17 -4.76 4.77
C LEU A 57 -8.62 -5.26 4.58
N ARG A 58 -8.96 -6.40 5.20
CA ARG A 58 -10.30 -7.00 5.13
C ARG A 58 -11.34 -6.25 5.97
N GLU A 59 -10.95 -5.76 7.14
CA GLU A 59 -11.87 -5.12 8.09
C GLU A 59 -12.07 -3.62 7.83
N SER A 60 -11.05 -2.91 7.36
CA SER A 60 -11.09 -1.45 7.19
C SER A 60 -10.91 -1.01 5.73
N TYR A 61 -9.88 -1.49 5.02
CA TYR A 61 -9.55 -0.94 3.70
C TYR A 61 -10.61 -1.23 2.63
N ILE A 62 -11.02 -2.50 2.49
CA ILE A 62 -12.01 -2.93 1.50
C ILE A 62 -13.42 -2.41 1.84
N PRO A 63 -13.93 -2.52 3.08
CA PRO A 63 -15.28 -2.06 3.41
C PRO A 63 -15.46 -0.55 3.33
N LEU A 64 -14.40 0.22 3.58
CA LEU A 64 -14.43 1.69 3.45
C LEU A 64 -14.21 2.18 2.00
N HIS A 65 -14.15 1.26 1.02
CA HIS A 65 -13.95 1.57 -0.39
C HIS A 65 -12.77 2.51 -0.67
N ARG A 66 -11.67 2.33 0.08
CA ARG A 66 -10.49 3.18 -0.10
C ARG A 66 -9.85 2.93 -1.46
N HIS A 67 -9.41 4.01 -2.08
CA HIS A 67 -8.83 3.99 -3.42
C HIS A 67 -7.31 4.11 -3.40
N TRP A 68 -6.75 4.68 -2.33
CA TRP A 68 -5.34 5.01 -2.24
C TRP A 68 -4.73 4.37 -1.01
N MET A 69 -3.52 3.86 -1.16
CA MET A 69 -2.72 3.34 -0.07
C MET A 69 -1.35 4.00 -0.12
N VAL A 70 -0.94 4.60 1.00
CA VAL A 70 0.37 5.22 1.14
C VAL A 70 1.17 4.45 2.16
N LEU A 71 2.16 3.72 1.65
CA LEU A 71 3.10 2.96 2.45
C LEU A 71 4.31 3.85 2.78
N PHE A 72 4.36 4.37 4.01
CA PHE A 72 5.30 5.42 4.40
C PHE A 72 6.18 5.05 5.60
N PRO A 73 7.49 5.27 5.46
CA PRO A 73 8.33 4.64 4.46
C PRO A 73 8.67 3.21 4.91
N GLU A 74 8.48 2.25 4.01
CA GLU A 74 8.97 0.87 4.15
C GLU A 74 10.53 0.82 4.27
N GLY A 75 11.17 1.96 3.93
CA GLY A 75 12.59 2.32 3.90
C GLY A 75 13.10 3.20 5.06
N GLY A 76 13.98 2.67 5.91
CA GLY A 76 14.85 3.44 6.79
C GLY A 76 16.13 3.85 6.06
N PHE A 77 16.92 4.74 6.66
CA PHE A 77 18.11 5.34 6.03
C PHE A 77 19.05 4.31 5.37
N LEU A 78 19.52 4.63 4.15
CA LEU A 78 20.45 3.80 3.37
C LEU A 78 21.68 3.38 4.18
N ARG A 79 22.25 4.30 4.99
CA ARG A 79 23.39 3.99 5.87
C ARG A 79 23.16 2.77 6.76
N LYS A 80 21.94 2.63 7.31
CA LYS A 80 21.56 1.49 8.18
C LYS A 80 21.27 0.21 7.38
N ARG A 81 20.96 0.33 6.08
CA ARG A 81 20.49 -0.78 5.24
C ARG A 81 21.52 -1.32 4.26
N ARG A 82 22.52 -0.52 3.88
CA ARG A 82 23.51 -0.84 2.86
C ARG A 82 24.18 -2.19 3.13
N GLU A 83 24.70 -2.38 4.35
CA GLU A 83 25.39 -3.63 4.71
C GLU A 83 24.46 -4.86 4.60
N THR A 84 23.23 -4.77 5.12
CA THR A 84 22.27 -5.89 5.04
C THR A 84 21.87 -6.17 3.59
N SER A 85 21.65 -5.12 2.80
CA SER A 85 21.30 -5.23 1.38
C SER A 85 22.43 -5.86 0.58
N GLN A 86 23.69 -5.51 0.85
CA GLN A 86 24.85 -6.06 0.16
C GLN A 86 25.07 -7.53 0.54
N LYS A 87 24.94 -7.89 1.83
CA LYS A 87 24.97 -9.30 2.28
C LYS A 87 23.89 -10.13 1.59
N TYR A 88 22.66 -9.62 1.51
CA TYR A 88 21.57 -10.28 0.78
C TYR A 88 21.88 -10.37 -0.72
N GLY A 89 22.41 -9.32 -1.33
CA GLY A 89 22.76 -9.32 -2.74
C GLY A 89 23.83 -10.36 -3.09
N LEU A 90 24.92 -10.40 -2.33
CA LEU A 90 25.99 -11.39 -2.49
C LEU A 90 25.48 -12.82 -2.30
N LYS A 91 24.62 -13.06 -1.30
CA LYS A 91 24.04 -14.39 -1.07
C LYS A 91 23.17 -14.88 -2.23
N ASN A 92 22.51 -13.97 -2.95
CA ASN A 92 21.58 -14.29 -4.03
C ASN A 92 22.15 -14.00 -5.42
N ASN A 93 23.47 -13.81 -5.56
CA ASN A 93 24.14 -13.45 -6.82
C ASN A 93 23.55 -12.20 -7.52
N LEU A 94 23.12 -11.21 -6.73
CA LEU A 94 22.61 -9.93 -7.22
C LEU A 94 23.71 -8.86 -7.23
N PRO A 95 23.59 -7.82 -8.09
CA PRO A 95 24.57 -6.76 -8.16
C PRO A 95 24.72 -6.01 -6.84
N VAL A 96 25.96 -5.64 -6.50
CA VAL A 96 26.27 -4.84 -5.30
C VAL A 96 25.90 -3.39 -5.57
N LEU A 97 24.85 -2.92 -4.90
CA LEU A 97 24.36 -1.55 -5.02
C LEU A 97 25.04 -0.65 -3.96
N GLN A 98 25.56 0.50 -4.38
CA GLN A 98 26.28 1.45 -3.52
C GLN A 98 25.42 2.65 -3.08
N HIS A 99 24.62 3.18 -4.01
CA HIS A 99 23.80 4.38 -3.80
C HIS A 99 22.33 4.07 -3.50
N VAL A 100 21.93 2.81 -3.60
CA VAL A 100 20.57 2.33 -3.36
C VAL A 100 20.61 0.97 -2.64
N SER A 101 19.48 0.56 -2.07
CA SER A 101 19.30 -0.78 -1.50
C SER A 101 18.32 -1.58 -2.33
N LEU A 102 18.43 -2.91 -2.27
CA LEU A 102 17.46 -3.80 -2.88
C LEU A 102 16.06 -3.54 -2.29
N PRO A 103 15.00 -3.59 -3.13
CA PRO A 103 13.64 -3.36 -2.67
C PRO A 103 13.23 -4.47 -1.71
N ARG A 104 12.47 -4.11 -0.69
CA ARG A 104 11.82 -5.08 0.17
C ARG A 104 10.40 -5.27 -0.31
N VAL A 105 10.02 -6.52 -0.49
CA VAL A 105 8.74 -6.87 -1.14
C VAL A 105 7.67 -7.33 -0.15
N GLY A 106 8.01 -7.61 1.11
CA GLY A 106 7.09 -8.30 2.04
C GLY A 106 5.69 -7.67 2.16
N ALA A 107 5.60 -6.43 2.64
CA ALA A 107 4.30 -5.77 2.81
C ALA A 107 3.58 -5.55 1.48
N LEU A 108 4.32 -5.15 0.43
CA LEU A 108 3.76 -4.93 -0.90
C LEU A 108 3.18 -6.22 -1.48
N GLN A 109 3.89 -7.35 -1.36
CA GLN A 109 3.43 -8.65 -1.82
C GLN A 109 2.13 -9.04 -1.12
N THR A 110 2.09 -8.93 0.21
CA THR A 110 0.87 -9.21 0.99
C THR A 110 -0.31 -8.33 0.57
N ILE A 111 -0.07 -7.04 0.30
CA ILE A 111 -1.11 -6.12 -0.20
C ILE A 111 -1.60 -6.57 -1.58
N MET A 112 -0.68 -6.93 -2.49
CA MET A 112 -1.04 -7.38 -3.84
C MET A 112 -1.79 -8.71 -3.83
N ASP A 113 -1.43 -9.63 -2.94
CA ASP A 113 -2.10 -10.93 -2.81
C ASP A 113 -3.53 -10.78 -2.25
N GLU A 114 -3.75 -9.83 -1.34
CA GLU A 114 -5.07 -9.59 -0.73
C GLU A 114 -5.98 -8.67 -1.57
N VAL A 115 -5.43 -7.58 -2.13
CA VAL A 115 -6.21 -6.52 -2.80
C VAL A 115 -6.06 -6.54 -4.32
N GLY A 116 -4.94 -7.06 -4.83
CA GLY A 116 -4.57 -6.99 -6.25
C GLY A 116 -5.44 -7.82 -7.19
N GLY A 117 -6.41 -8.58 -6.66
CA GLY A 117 -7.33 -9.40 -7.43
C GLY A 117 -6.61 -10.60 -8.04
N HIS A 118 -6.72 -11.77 -7.41
CA HIS A 118 -6.32 -13.01 -8.07
C HIS A 118 -7.35 -13.33 -9.17
N PRO A 119 -6.96 -13.39 -10.46
CA PRO A 119 -7.88 -13.85 -11.50
C PRO A 119 -8.39 -15.27 -11.21
N GLU A 120 -7.62 -16.11 -10.51
CA GLU A 120 -8.04 -17.48 -10.19
C GLU A 120 -9.04 -17.61 -9.03
N LYS A 121 -9.02 -16.72 -8.02
CA LYS A 121 -10.00 -16.80 -6.91
C LYS A 121 -11.40 -16.29 -7.30
N LEU A 122 -11.50 -15.55 -8.40
CA LEU A 122 -12.75 -15.09 -8.99
C LEU A 122 -13.42 -16.16 -9.86
N ALA A 123 -12.72 -17.23 -10.24
CA ALA A 123 -13.28 -18.33 -11.03
C ALA A 123 -14.27 -19.21 -10.25
N ASN A 124 -14.19 -19.21 -8.91
CA ASN A 124 -14.99 -20.11 -8.06
C ASN A 124 -16.28 -19.49 -7.49
N ASN A 125 -16.50 -18.18 -7.65
CA ASN A 125 -17.75 -17.55 -7.26
C ASN A 125 -18.22 -16.66 -8.41
N ASN A 126 -19.48 -16.83 -8.84
CA ASN A 126 -20.18 -16.19 -9.97
C ASN A 126 -20.25 -14.64 -9.96
N VAL A 127 -19.18 -13.95 -9.60
CA VAL A 127 -19.07 -12.48 -9.46
C VAL A 127 -18.21 -11.88 -10.59
N HIS A 128 -17.61 -12.72 -11.46
CA HIS A 128 -16.69 -12.30 -12.52
C HIS A 128 -17.29 -11.27 -13.49
N GLY A 129 -18.60 -11.32 -13.75
CA GLY A 129 -19.25 -10.38 -14.67
C GLY A 129 -19.41 -8.94 -14.13
N LEU A 130 -19.43 -8.75 -12.80
CA LEU A 130 -19.73 -7.44 -12.20
C LEU A 130 -18.48 -6.59 -11.96
N CYS A 131 -17.36 -7.22 -11.57
CA CYS A 131 -16.13 -6.50 -11.22
C CYS A 131 -15.38 -6.01 -12.47
N GLU A 132 -15.23 -6.86 -13.50
CA GLU A 132 -14.63 -6.48 -14.79
C GLU A 132 -15.45 -5.40 -15.51
N TYR A 133 -16.78 -5.51 -15.46
CA TYR A 133 -17.67 -4.50 -16.03
C TYR A 133 -17.56 -3.15 -15.29
N SER A 134 -17.46 -3.18 -13.95
CA SER A 134 -17.26 -1.98 -13.14
C SER A 134 -15.92 -1.30 -13.44
N TYR A 135 -14.82 -2.06 -13.49
CA TYR A 135 -13.48 -1.52 -13.78
C TYR A 135 -13.32 -0.98 -15.19
N SER A 136 -13.84 -1.69 -16.19
CA SER A 136 -13.81 -1.24 -17.59
C SER A 136 -14.63 0.05 -17.78
N LYS A 137 -15.80 0.14 -17.12
CA LYS A 137 -16.65 1.33 -17.15
C LYS A 137 -16.00 2.53 -16.43
N LEU A 138 -15.45 2.34 -15.24
CA LEU A 138 -14.70 3.37 -14.49
C LEU A 138 -13.48 3.87 -15.28
N ARG A 139 -12.74 2.96 -15.91
CA ARG A 139 -11.59 3.32 -16.76
C ARG A 139 -12.03 4.12 -17.99
N ALA A 140 -13.11 3.72 -18.66
CA ALA A 140 -13.66 4.43 -19.80
C ALA A 140 -14.12 5.85 -19.42
N GLU A 141 -14.80 6.00 -18.28
CA GLU A 141 -15.25 7.29 -17.75
C GLU A 141 -14.08 8.21 -17.36
N LEU A 142 -13.02 7.67 -16.74
CA LEU A 142 -11.82 8.43 -16.39
C LEU A 142 -11.05 8.89 -17.63
N VAL A 143 -10.91 8.03 -18.64
CA VAL A 143 -10.27 8.39 -19.92
C VAL A 143 -11.08 9.45 -20.68
N ALA A 144 -12.41 9.35 -20.66
CA ALA A 144 -13.29 10.35 -21.28
C ALA A 144 -13.19 11.71 -20.57
N LYS A 145 -13.13 11.73 -19.24
CA LYS A 145 -12.95 12.96 -18.46
C LYS A 145 -11.59 13.62 -18.72
N ALA A 146 -10.51 12.85 -18.78
CA ALA A 146 -9.18 13.36 -19.08
C ALA A 146 -9.11 14.01 -20.47
N ARG A 147 -9.67 13.35 -21.50
CA ARG A 147 -9.70 13.88 -22.89
C ARG A 147 -10.51 15.16 -23.07
N ASN A 148 -11.50 15.40 -22.22
CA ASN A 148 -12.32 16.61 -22.26
C ASN A 148 -11.70 17.78 -21.48
N GLN A 149 -10.75 17.50 -20.59
CA GLN A 149 -10.03 18.51 -19.82
C GLN A 149 -8.89 19.16 -20.63
N ASP A 150 -8.30 18.43 -21.57
CA ASP A 150 -7.23 18.90 -22.47
C ASP A 150 -7.73 19.69 -23.70
N ARG A 151 -9.05 19.88 -23.86
CA ARG A 151 -9.68 20.62 -24.98
C ARG A 151 -10.18 22.03 -24.62
N LYS A 152 -9.73 22.60 -23.50
CA LYS A 152 -10.01 24.00 -23.13
C LYS A 152 -8.76 24.83 -23.04
#